data_AF-A0AA92TM43-F1
#
_entry.id   AF-A0AA92TM43-F1
#
_cell.length_a   1.000
_cell.length_b   1.000
_cell.length_c   1.000
_cell.angle_alpha   90.00
_cell.angle_beta   90.00
_cell.angle_gamma   90.00
#
_symmetry.space_group_name_H-M   'P 1'
#
loop_
_entity.id
_entity.type
_entity.pdbx_description
1 polymer ?
#
loop_
_entity_poly.entity_id
_entity_poly.type
_entity_poly.pdbx_seq_one_letter_code
_entity_poly.pdbx_strand_id
1 'polypeptide(L)'
;MFVSKVIFYLWNDVFKDYGFDDKDFQDEEGKILSFDRFYEDKNGKTNVDIAIVELFLENLGVEEYISEEEEEKIDAVPSNNETKGNDKTKYSFNGSEPLGKGDLGISIIKQYLKEHPEMKYSEIKETFPDSMLGKELKLIGLIVTRQEIIENAIERYKQRAYGFYKKRKFYSSDGVEFYVSNWWNITNIDSIIKFAKEQGWTVETTK
;
A
#
# COMPACT_ATOMS: atom_id res chain seq x y z
N MET A 1 -20.33 20.62 8.49
CA MET A 1 -20.05 22.07 8.39
C MET A 1 -18.73 22.37 7.69
N PHE A 2 -17.64 21.65 7.99
CA PHE A 2 -16.36 21.81 7.28
C PHE A 2 -16.44 21.34 5.81
N VAL A 3 -16.87 20.09 5.58
CA VAL A 3 -17.01 19.51 4.23
C VAL A 3 -17.88 20.35 3.30
N SER A 4 -19.06 20.79 3.76
CA SER A 4 -19.95 21.65 2.96
C SER A 4 -19.32 23.00 2.58
N LYS A 5 -18.47 23.58 3.45
CA LYS A 5 -17.73 24.80 3.12
C LYS A 5 -16.67 24.53 2.06
N VAL A 6 -15.95 23.41 2.16
CA VAL A 6 -14.94 23.02 1.17
C VAL A 6 -15.58 22.80 -0.20
N ILE A 7 -16.68 22.03 -0.27
CA ILE A 7 -17.44 21.80 -1.51
C ILE A 7 -17.92 23.12 -2.10
N PHE A 8 -18.43 24.05 -1.27
CA PHE A 8 -18.87 25.36 -1.72
C PHE A 8 -17.76 26.20 -2.37
N TYR A 9 -16.55 26.20 -1.81
CA TYR A 9 -15.42 26.94 -2.39
C TYR A 9 -14.91 26.29 -3.66
N LEU A 10 -14.75 24.96 -3.67
CA LEU A 10 -14.36 24.22 -4.87
C LEU A 10 -15.34 24.48 -6.02
N TRP A 11 -16.63 24.40 -5.74
CA TRP A 11 -17.66 24.67 -6.73
C TRP A 11 -17.61 26.11 -7.25
N ASN A 12 -17.60 27.10 -6.37
CA ASN A 12 -17.71 28.50 -6.78
C ASN A 12 -16.43 29.15 -7.28
N ASP A 13 -15.25 28.68 -6.89
CA ASP A 13 -13.99 29.34 -7.22
C ASP A 13 -13.22 28.61 -8.33
N VAL A 14 -13.50 27.31 -8.50
CA VAL A 14 -12.79 26.46 -9.47
C VAL A 14 -13.73 25.97 -10.56
N PHE A 15 -14.89 25.42 -10.21
CA PHE A 15 -15.67 24.61 -11.16
C PHE A 15 -16.76 25.35 -11.93
N LYS A 16 -17.41 26.36 -11.33
CA LYS A 16 -18.49 27.09 -12.00
C LYS A 16 -18.07 27.75 -13.32
N ASP A 17 -16.77 28.04 -13.47
CA ASP A 17 -16.19 28.74 -14.62
C ASP A 17 -15.51 27.77 -15.62
N TYR A 18 -15.40 26.47 -15.29
CA TYR A 18 -14.64 25.48 -16.07
C TYR A 18 -15.47 24.68 -17.10
N GLY A 19 -16.80 24.83 -17.11
CA GLY A 19 -17.70 24.11 -18.01
C GLY A 19 -17.98 22.67 -17.54
N PHE A 20 -19.24 22.23 -17.66
CA PHE A 20 -19.71 20.94 -17.12
C PHE A 20 -19.75 19.82 -18.18
N ASP A 21 -19.13 20.05 -19.33
CA ASP A 21 -19.12 19.11 -20.45
C ASP A 21 -18.07 18.01 -20.27
N ASP A 22 -17.16 18.17 -19.29
CA ASP A 22 -16.15 17.17 -18.96
C ASP A 22 -16.76 16.01 -18.16
N LYS A 23 -16.19 14.81 -18.36
CA LYS A 23 -16.62 13.58 -17.68
C LYS A 23 -16.43 13.68 -16.17
N ASP A 24 -15.51 14.53 -15.73
CA ASP A 24 -15.21 14.72 -14.32
C ASP A 24 -16.44 15.20 -13.53
N PHE A 25 -17.35 15.91 -14.20
CA PHE A 25 -18.58 16.46 -13.63
C PHE A 25 -19.81 15.62 -13.96
N GLN A 26 -19.66 14.35 -14.33
CA GLN A 26 -20.78 13.48 -14.70
C GLN A 26 -20.84 12.26 -13.78
N ASP A 27 -22.05 11.80 -13.48
CA ASP A 27 -22.27 10.51 -12.83
C ASP A 27 -22.09 9.34 -13.82
N GLU A 28 -22.23 8.10 -13.33
CA GLU A 28 -22.11 6.89 -14.16
C GLU A 28 -23.09 6.85 -15.35
N GLU A 29 -24.19 7.62 -15.28
CA GLU A 29 -25.22 7.72 -16.31
C GLU A 29 -24.97 8.91 -17.27
N GLY A 30 -23.87 9.66 -17.10
CA GLY A 30 -23.52 10.83 -17.90
C GLY A 30 -24.26 12.11 -17.49
N LYS A 31 -24.95 12.12 -16.35
CA LYS A 31 -25.69 13.28 -15.87
C LYS A 31 -24.82 14.14 -14.97
N ILE A 32 -24.90 15.46 -15.18
CA ILE A 32 -24.04 16.44 -14.52
C ILE A 32 -24.19 16.37 -12.99
N LEU A 33 -23.07 16.25 -12.27
CA LEU A 33 -22.91 16.37 -10.83
C LEU A 33 -23.01 17.85 -10.41
N SER A 34 -24.22 18.41 -10.49
CA SER A 34 -24.50 19.78 -10.06
C SER A 34 -24.38 19.95 -8.54
N PHE A 35 -24.17 21.19 -8.08
CA PHE A 35 -23.94 21.51 -6.65
C PHE A 35 -24.94 20.89 -5.68
N ASP A 36 -26.21 20.84 -6.06
CA ASP A 36 -27.29 20.25 -5.27
C ASP A 36 -27.13 18.75 -5.05
N ARG A 37 -26.49 18.03 -5.98
CA ARG A 37 -26.32 16.56 -5.92
C ARG A 37 -25.32 16.13 -4.85
N PHE A 38 -24.46 17.02 -4.38
CA PHE A 38 -23.59 16.76 -3.22
C PHE A 38 -24.34 16.73 -1.89
N TYR A 39 -25.64 17.00 -1.90
CA TYR A 39 -26.45 17.06 -0.69
C TYR A 39 -27.68 16.16 -0.82
N GLU A 40 -28.04 15.55 0.29
CA GLU A 40 -29.26 14.75 0.44
C GLU A 40 -30.07 15.22 1.66
N ASP A 41 -31.38 15.21 1.51
CA ASP A 41 -32.28 15.48 2.63
C ASP A 41 -32.66 14.18 3.33
N LYS A 42 -32.16 14.00 4.55
CA LYS A 42 -32.53 12.90 5.43
C LYS A 42 -33.28 13.46 6.64
N ASN A 43 -34.55 13.07 6.77
CA ASN A 43 -35.45 13.49 7.86
C ASN A 43 -35.58 15.01 8.00
N GLY A 44 -35.70 15.74 6.88
CA GLY A 44 -35.82 17.21 6.88
C GLY A 44 -34.53 17.94 7.25
N LYS A 45 -33.40 17.24 7.27
CA LYS A 45 -32.07 17.80 7.48
C LYS A 45 -31.19 17.50 6.27
N THR A 46 -30.68 18.56 5.66
CA THR A 46 -29.72 18.49 4.56
C THR A 46 -28.36 18.03 5.10
N ASN A 47 -27.87 16.92 4.57
CA ASN A 47 -26.54 16.38 4.86
C ASN A 47 -25.75 16.28 3.55
N VAL A 48 -24.43 16.15 3.68
CA VAL A 48 -23.57 15.90 2.53
C VAL A 48 -23.74 14.44 2.11
N ASP A 49 -24.01 14.20 0.83
CA ASP A 49 -24.01 12.88 0.25
C ASP A 49 -22.57 12.45 0.01
N ILE A 50 -22.06 11.60 0.91
CA ILE A 50 -20.67 11.16 0.90
C ILE A 50 -20.37 10.36 -0.39
N ALA A 51 -21.31 9.55 -0.86
CA ALA A 51 -21.09 8.71 -2.05
C ALA A 51 -20.91 9.58 -3.31
N ILE A 52 -21.70 10.64 -3.43
CA ILE A 52 -21.56 11.59 -4.55
C ILE A 52 -20.26 12.39 -4.46
N VAL A 53 -19.82 12.75 -3.26
CA VAL A 53 -18.53 13.43 -3.05
C VAL A 53 -17.36 12.50 -3.39
N GLU A 54 -17.41 11.24 -3.00
CA GLU A 54 -16.38 10.24 -3.32
C GLU A 54 -16.28 10.02 -4.83
N LEU A 55 -17.41 9.81 -5.50
CA LEU A 55 -17.48 9.66 -6.96
C LEU A 55 -16.87 10.87 -7.68
N PHE A 56 -17.19 12.08 -7.22
CA PHE A 56 -16.65 13.31 -7.79
C PHE A 56 -15.14 13.45 -7.60
N LEU A 57 -14.62 13.08 -6.42
CA LEU A 57 -13.18 13.11 -6.16
C LEU A 57 -12.42 12.05 -6.97
N GLU A 58 -13.02 10.88 -7.17
CA GLU A 58 -12.48 9.81 -8.03
C GLU A 58 -12.41 10.26 -9.49
N ASN A 59 -13.49 10.87 -10.00
CA ASN A 59 -13.55 11.47 -11.32
C ASN A 59 -12.43 12.51 -11.55
N LEU A 60 -12.13 13.33 -10.53
CA LEU A 60 -11.03 14.30 -10.55
C LEU A 60 -9.63 13.67 -10.41
N GLY A 61 -9.53 12.35 -10.20
CA GLY A 61 -8.28 11.64 -9.97
C GLY A 61 -7.63 11.96 -8.62
N VAL A 62 -8.40 12.38 -7.62
CA VAL A 62 -7.88 12.66 -6.27
C VAL A 62 -7.67 11.34 -5.52
N GLU A 63 -6.42 11.04 -5.17
CA GLU A 63 -6.08 9.86 -4.38
C GLU A 63 -6.48 10.05 -2.89
N GLU A 64 -7.00 9.00 -2.27
CA GLU A 64 -7.43 9.01 -0.86
C GLU A 64 -6.22 9.23 0.07
N TYR A 65 -6.32 10.25 0.94
CA TYR A 65 -5.27 10.56 1.93
C TYR A 65 -5.53 9.79 3.23
N ILE A 66 -4.68 8.80 3.52
CA ILE A 66 -4.70 8.06 4.80
C ILE A 66 -3.72 8.75 5.76
N SER A 67 -4.20 9.15 6.94
CA SER A 67 -3.38 9.78 7.97
C SER A 67 -2.43 8.79 8.65
N GLU A 68 -1.20 9.22 8.91
CA GLU A 68 -0.10 8.41 9.46
C GLU A 68 -0.41 7.77 10.85
N GLU A 69 -1.39 8.30 11.61
CA GLU A 69 -1.68 7.89 12.99
C GLU A 69 -2.52 6.59 13.13
N GLU A 70 -3.25 6.16 12.09
CA GLU A 70 -4.06 4.92 12.14
C GLU A 70 -3.28 3.66 11.73
N GLU A 71 -2.05 3.80 11.21
CA GLU A 71 -1.27 2.72 10.60
C GLU A 71 -0.51 1.82 11.59
N GLU A 72 -0.26 2.27 12.83
CA GLU A 72 0.50 1.48 13.83
C GLU A 72 -0.22 0.21 14.31
N LYS A 73 -1.52 0.04 14.02
CA LYS A 73 -2.34 -1.03 14.63
C LYS A 73 -2.56 -2.28 13.79
N ILE A 74 -2.07 -2.34 12.55
CA ILE A 74 -2.48 -3.37 11.57
C ILE A 74 -1.32 -3.96 10.75
N ASP A 75 -0.27 -4.46 11.43
CA ASP A 75 0.76 -5.31 10.81
C ASP A 75 0.40 -6.82 10.82
N ALA A 76 -0.88 -7.17 10.98
CA ALA A 76 -1.31 -8.57 11.00
C ALA A 76 -1.54 -9.10 9.57
N VAL A 77 -0.61 -9.93 9.09
CA VAL A 77 -0.89 -10.95 8.07
C VAL A 77 -2.12 -11.74 8.55
N PRO A 78 -3.19 -11.96 7.77
CA PRO A 78 -4.26 -12.86 8.15
C PRO A 78 -3.70 -14.27 8.15
N SER A 79 -3.43 -14.71 9.38
CA SER A 79 -3.01 -16.06 9.68
C SER A 79 -4.24 -16.97 9.61
N ASN A 80 -4.46 -17.59 8.45
CA ASN A 80 -5.19 -18.86 8.42
C ASN A 80 -4.24 -19.97 8.85
N ASN A 81 -3.95 -20.05 10.15
CA ASN A 81 -3.40 -21.25 10.76
C ASN A 81 -3.82 -21.29 12.24
N GLU A 82 -4.56 -22.35 12.57
CA GLU A 82 -5.04 -22.68 13.91
C GLU A 82 -3.86 -22.97 14.85
N THR A 83 -3.26 -21.94 15.44
CA THR A 83 -2.45 -22.07 16.65
C THR A 83 -2.71 -20.89 17.57
N LYS A 84 -2.93 -21.21 18.85
CA LYS A 84 -3.25 -20.25 19.91
C LYS A 84 -2.12 -19.21 20.05
N GLY A 85 -2.40 -17.99 19.63
CA GLY A 85 -1.55 -16.81 19.83
C GLY A 85 -0.70 -16.43 18.61
N ASN A 86 -0.84 -15.19 18.14
CA ASN A 86 0.00 -14.64 17.07
C ASN A 86 1.47 -14.71 17.48
N ASP A 87 2.32 -15.31 16.65
CA ASP A 87 3.77 -15.34 16.88
C ASP A 87 4.36 -13.92 16.84
N LYS A 88 4.93 -13.49 17.97
CA LYS A 88 5.53 -12.16 18.15
C LYS A 88 7.05 -12.18 18.07
N THR A 89 7.64 -13.26 17.57
CA THR A 89 9.09 -13.39 17.46
C THR A 89 9.69 -12.23 16.65
N LYS A 90 10.66 -11.54 17.27
CA LYS A 90 11.40 -10.41 16.71
C LYS A 90 12.86 -10.81 16.44
N TYR A 91 13.52 -10.02 15.60
CA TYR A 91 14.89 -10.28 15.15
C TYR A 91 15.74 -9.03 15.19
N SER A 92 17.00 -9.16 15.62
CA SER A 92 18.02 -8.13 15.44
C SER A 92 18.78 -8.42 14.15
N PHE A 93 18.86 -7.43 13.27
CA PHE A 93 19.62 -7.50 12.01
C PHE A 93 20.87 -6.63 12.13
N ASN A 94 22.07 -7.21 12.04
CA ASN A 94 23.35 -6.53 12.20
C ASN A 94 23.42 -5.66 13.49
N GLY A 95 22.87 -6.16 14.60
CA GLY A 95 22.85 -5.46 15.88
C GLY A 95 21.84 -4.30 15.97
N SER A 96 20.91 -4.21 15.03
CA SER A 96 19.79 -3.27 15.09
C SER A 96 18.80 -3.59 16.22
N GLU A 97 17.92 -2.63 16.50
CA GLU A 97 16.78 -2.85 17.40
C GLU A 97 15.88 -4.01 16.93
N PRO A 98 15.15 -4.67 17.85
CA PRO A 98 14.28 -5.79 17.49
C PRO A 98 13.20 -5.45 16.46
N LEU A 99 13.33 -6.03 15.26
CA LEU A 99 12.41 -5.89 14.14
C LEU A 99 11.35 -7.00 14.13
N GLY A 100 10.13 -6.66 13.72
CA GLY A 100 9.15 -7.65 13.30
C GLY A 100 9.56 -8.34 12.00
N LYS A 101 8.91 -9.45 11.65
CA LYS A 101 9.24 -10.24 10.44
C LYS A 101 9.15 -9.43 9.15
N GLY A 102 8.10 -8.63 9.01
CA GLY A 102 7.88 -7.76 7.85
C GLY A 102 9.02 -6.76 7.67
N ASP A 103 9.39 -6.07 8.75
CA ASP A 103 10.48 -5.08 8.72
C ASP A 103 11.85 -5.74 8.59
N LEU A 104 12.05 -6.95 9.12
CA LEU A 104 13.28 -7.72 8.91
C LEU A 104 13.49 -8.03 7.43
N GLY A 105 12.49 -8.61 6.75
CA GLY A 105 12.59 -8.94 5.33
C GLY A 105 12.88 -7.71 4.47
N ILE A 106 12.20 -6.59 4.76
CA ILE A 106 12.43 -5.31 4.08
C ILE A 106 13.84 -4.77 4.36
N SER A 107 14.31 -4.85 5.61
CA SER A 107 15.64 -4.34 5.98
C SER A 107 16.76 -5.12 5.31
N ILE A 108 16.61 -6.43 5.17
CA ILE A 108 17.57 -7.30 4.46
C ILE A 108 17.63 -6.91 2.98
N ILE A 109 16.48 -6.81 2.30
CA ILE A 109 16.44 -6.41 0.89
C ILE A 109 17.00 -5.00 0.70
N LYS A 110 16.63 -4.06 1.57
CA LYS A 110 17.13 -2.68 1.52
C LYS A 110 18.65 -2.62 1.69
N GLN A 111 19.22 -3.42 2.60
CA GLN A 111 20.67 -3.50 2.79
C GLN A 111 21.35 -4.05 1.54
N TYR A 112 20.80 -5.11 0.94
CA TYR A 112 21.34 -5.69 -0.29
C TYR A 112 21.39 -4.68 -1.44
N LEU A 113 20.28 -3.98 -1.69
CA LEU A 113 20.19 -2.96 -2.73
C LEU A 113 21.13 -1.78 -2.50
N LYS A 114 21.46 -1.48 -1.23
CA LYS A 114 22.44 -0.44 -0.88
C LYS A 114 23.87 -0.88 -1.20
N GLU A 115 24.18 -2.16 -1.05
CA GLU A 115 25.48 -2.74 -1.38
C GLU A 115 25.62 -3.02 -2.89
N HIS A 116 24.50 -3.15 -3.61
CA HIS A 116 24.43 -3.40 -5.05
C HIS A 116 23.57 -2.35 -5.80
N PRO A 117 23.95 -1.06 -5.76
CA PRO A 117 23.17 0.02 -6.36
C PRO A 117 23.04 -0.05 -7.90
N GLU A 118 23.85 -0.87 -8.56
CA GLU A 118 23.87 -1.08 -10.01
C GLU A 118 22.81 -2.07 -10.52
N MET A 119 22.12 -2.78 -9.63
CA MET A 119 21.19 -3.84 -10.04
C MET A 119 19.93 -3.30 -10.73
N LYS A 120 19.59 -3.93 -11.85
CA LYS A 120 18.34 -3.70 -12.58
C LYS A 120 17.19 -4.45 -11.94
N TYR A 121 15.96 -4.03 -12.25
CA TYR A 121 14.77 -4.66 -11.71
C TYR A 121 14.69 -6.17 -11.96
N SER A 122 15.09 -6.64 -13.14
CA SER A 122 15.10 -8.07 -13.49
C SER A 122 16.05 -8.87 -12.60
N GLU A 123 17.26 -8.36 -12.36
CA GLU A 123 18.29 -9.00 -11.53
C GLU A 123 17.85 -9.06 -10.06
N ILE A 124 17.14 -8.02 -9.61
CA ILE A 124 16.54 -7.96 -8.28
C ILE A 124 15.46 -9.04 -8.12
N LYS A 125 14.56 -9.24 -9.10
CA LYS A 125 13.57 -10.33 -9.05
C LYS A 125 14.20 -11.72 -9.09
N GLU A 126 15.30 -11.90 -9.83
CA GLU A 126 16.03 -13.16 -9.86
C GLU A 126 16.71 -13.47 -8.53
N THR A 127 17.22 -12.45 -7.84
CA THR A 127 17.86 -12.58 -6.53
C THR A 127 16.84 -12.84 -5.42
N PHE A 128 15.67 -12.22 -5.50
CA PHE A 128 14.57 -12.35 -4.55
C PHE A 128 13.33 -12.96 -5.21
N PRO A 129 13.37 -14.25 -5.59
CA PRO A 129 12.26 -14.89 -6.27
C PRO A 129 11.06 -15.08 -5.35
N ASP A 130 9.86 -15.09 -5.92
CA ASP A 130 8.59 -15.24 -5.19
C ASP A 130 8.54 -16.52 -4.34
N SER A 131 9.29 -17.55 -4.72
CA SER A 131 9.42 -18.80 -3.97
C SER A 131 9.94 -18.61 -2.54
N MET A 132 10.63 -17.50 -2.24
CA MET A 132 11.05 -17.15 -0.88
C MET A 132 9.87 -16.95 0.08
N LEU A 133 8.71 -16.52 -0.43
CA LEU A 133 7.49 -16.36 0.36
C LEU A 133 6.78 -17.68 0.69
N GLY A 134 7.24 -18.80 0.12
CA GLY A 134 6.60 -20.10 0.24
C GLY A 134 5.43 -20.29 -0.73
N LYS A 135 4.83 -21.49 -0.72
CA LYS A 135 3.79 -21.89 -1.69
C LYS A 135 2.37 -21.48 -1.30
N GLU A 136 2.16 -21.12 -0.03
CA GLU A 136 0.82 -20.92 0.53
C GLU A 136 0.31 -19.48 0.39
N LEU A 137 1.21 -18.51 0.24
CA LEU A 137 0.84 -17.11 0.08
C LEU A 137 0.45 -16.81 -1.37
N LYS A 138 -0.81 -16.43 -1.58
CA LYS A 138 -1.34 -15.96 -2.87
C LYS A 138 -1.10 -14.47 -3.05
N LEU A 139 0.17 -14.08 -3.15
CA LEU A 139 0.59 -12.72 -3.47
C LEU A 139 0.90 -12.57 -4.97
N ILE A 140 0.95 -11.32 -5.45
CA ILE A 140 1.39 -11.00 -6.82
C ILE A 140 2.86 -11.39 -7.00
N GLY A 141 3.69 -11.17 -5.98
CA GLY A 141 5.09 -11.58 -5.92
C GLY A 141 5.76 -11.08 -4.64
N LEU A 142 7.04 -11.39 -4.43
CA LEU A 142 7.83 -10.77 -3.37
C LEU A 142 8.19 -9.33 -3.73
N ILE A 143 8.54 -9.10 -4.99
CA ILE A 143 8.90 -7.81 -5.56
C ILE A 143 8.00 -7.53 -6.76
N VAL A 144 7.33 -6.37 -6.73
CA VAL A 144 6.32 -6.00 -7.73
C VAL A 144 6.41 -4.51 -8.07
N THR A 145 6.09 -4.17 -9.31
CA THR A 145 5.97 -2.79 -9.80
C THR A 145 4.59 -2.20 -9.47
N ARG A 146 4.47 -0.88 -9.57
CA ARG A 146 3.18 -0.19 -9.47
C ARG A 146 2.19 -0.71 -10.52
N GLN A 147 2.66 -0.96 -11.74
CA GLN A 147 1.82 -1.42 -12.85
C GLN A 147 1.28 -2.85 -12.59
N GLU A 148 2.14 -3.78 -12.15
CA GLU A 148 1.73 -5.15 -11.77
C GLU A 148 0.65 -5.13 -10.67
N ILE A 149 0.74 -4.20 -9.71
CA ILE A 149 -0.29 -4.05 -8.67
C ILE A 149 -1.62 -3.54 -9.24
N ILE A 150 -1.59 -2.49 -10.09
CA ILE A 150 -2.79 -1.88 -10.68
C ILE A 150 -3.54 -2.86 -11.58
N GLU A 151 -2.81 -3.59 -12.43
CA GLU A 151 -3.39 -4.57 -13.37
C GLU A 151 -4.05 -5.75 -12.66
N ASN A 152 -3.58 -6.08 -11.45
CA ASN A 152 -4.14 -7.15 -10.63
C ASN A 152 -5.20 -6.63 -9.66
N ALA A 153 -6.11 -5.75 -10.13
CA ALA A 153 -7.18 -4.98 -9.44
C ALA A 153 -8.05 -5.72 -8.39
N ILE A 154 -7.83 -7.02 -8.16
CA ILE A 154 -8.47 -7.82 -7.12
C ILE A 154 -7.59 -7.87 -5.86
N GLU A 155 -8.11 -7.16 -4.85
CA GLU A 155 -7.85 -7.17 -3.41
C GLU A 155 -7.00 -6.00 -2.88
N ARG A 156 -7.67 -4.95 -2.40
CA ARG A 156 -7.12 -3.91 -1.50
C ARG A 156 -6.25 -4.49 -0.36
N TYR A 157 -6.51 -5.74 0.03
CA TYR A 157 -5.70 -6.53 0.95
C TYR A 157 -4.26 -6.78 0.47
N LYS A 158 -4.04 -7.03 -0.84
CA LYS A 158 -2.69 -7.21 -1.42
C LYS A 158 -1.91 -5.89 -1.48
N GLN A 159 -2.58 -4.74 -1.63
CA GLN A 159 -1.91 -3.43 -1.52
C GLN A 159 -1.32 -3.19 -0.12
N ARG A 160 -1.96 -3.74 0.93
CA ARG A 160 -1.40 -3.71 2.31
C ARG A 160 -0.13 -4.55 2.43
N ALA A 161 -0.02 -5.64 1.68
CA ALA A 161 1.18 -6.49 1.65
C ALA A 161 2.42 -5.74 1.16
N TYR A 162 2.26 -4.72 0.30
CA TYR A 162 3.38 -3.99 -0.29
C TYR A 162 3.64 -2.64 0.36
N GLY A 163 2.89 -2.29 1.41
CA GLY A 163 3.12 -1.06 2.17
C GLY A 163 3.03 0.22 1.34
N PHE A 164 2.14 0.26 0.32
CA PHE A 164 1.97 1.40 -0.59
C PHE A 164 1.80 2.73 0.15
N TYR A 165 1.04 2.70 1.25
CA TYR A 165 0.74 3.85 2.11
C TYR A 165 1.92 4.29 3.00
N LYS A 166 2.88 3.38 3.27
CA LYS A 166 4.05 3.64 4.13
C LYS A 166 5.21 4.34 3.41
N LYS A 167 5.02 4.88 2.19
CA LYS A 167 6.08 5.44 1.32
C LYS A 167 7.29 4.49 1.12
N ARG A 168 7.08 3.17 1.19
CA ARG A 168 8.12 2.14 1.09
C ARG A 168 8.43 1.82 -0.38
N LYS A 169 8.85 2.84 -1.12
CA LYS A 169 9.21 2.75 -2.54
C LYS A 169 10.69 2.46 -2.69
N PHE A 170 11.01 1.58 -3.64
CA PHE A 170 12.37 1.27 -4.05
C PHE A 170 12.53 1.60 -5.52
N TYR A 171 13.77 1.86 -5.91
CA TYR A 171 14.16 2.13 -7.29
C TYR A 171 15.34 1.24 -7.64
N SER A 172 15.28 0.59 -8.79
CA SER A 172 16.41 -0.12 -9.39
C SER A 172 17.30 0.85 -10.16
N SER A 173 18.47 0.38 -10.59
CA SER A 173 19.43 1.21 -11.34
C SER A 173 18.91 1.67 -12.70
N ASP A 174 18.00 0.91 -13.32
CA ASP A 174 17.29 1.24 -14.55
C ASP A 174 16.05 2.14 -14.34
N GLY A 175 15.85 2.64 -13.13
CA GLY A 175 14.81 3.63 -12.82
C GLY A 175 13.42 3.04 -12.61
N VAL A 176 13.28 1.72 -12.49
CA VAL A 176 11.99 1.07 -12.25
C VAL A 176 11.60 1.25 -10.78
N GLU A 177 10.42 1.82 -10.55
CA GLU A 177 9.79 1.88 -9.23
C GLU A 177 9.18 0.53 -8.86
N PHE A 178 9.53 0.01 -7.69
CA PHE A 178 9.00 -1.24 -7.18
C PHE A 178 8.76 -1.23 -5.66
N TYR A 179 8.06 -2.27 -5.22
CA TYR A 179 7.62 -2.48 -3.85
C TYR A 179 7.97 -3.89 -3.39
N VAL A 180 8.18 -4.04 -2.08
CA VAL A 180 8.59 -5.29 -1.44
C VAL A 180 7.50 -5.75 -0.49
N SER A 181 7.14 -7.03 -0.54
CA SER A 181 6.16 -7.61 0.38
C SER A 181 6.66 -7.56 1.83
N ASN A 182 5.79 -7.12 2.74
CA ASN A 182 5.98 -7.17 4.19
C ASN A 182 5.36 -8.43 4.83
N TRP A 183 4.77 -9.34 4.04
CA TRP A 183 4.13 -10.55 4.56
C TRP A 183 5.12 -11.69 4.74
N TRP A 184 5.86 -11.55 5.82
CA TRP A 184 6.70 -12.60 6.35
C TRP A 184 6.06 -13.18 7.61
N ASN A 185 5.98 -14.50 7.67
CA ASN A 185 5.47 -15.26 8.79
C ASN A 185 6.54 -16.25 9.28
N ILE A 186 6.27 -16.96 10.38
CA ILE A 186 7.25 -17.90 10.94
C ILE A 186 7.55 -19.07 9.99
N THR A 187 6.67 -19.39 9.04
CA THR A 187 6.86 -20.51 8.12
C THR A 187 7.70 -20.16 6.89
N ASN A 188 7.84 -18.87 6.55
CA ASN A 188 8.60 -18.44 5.37
C ASN A 188 9.79 -17.51 5.68
N ILE A 189 9.87 -16.87 6.85
CA ILE A 189 10.94 -15.90 7.16
C ILE A 189 12.35 -16.51 7.10
N ASP A 190 12.48 -17.81 7.32
CA ASP A 190 13.77 -18.50 7.26
C ASP A 190 14.46 -18.39 5.90
N SER A 191 13.71 -18.23 4.80
CA SER A 191 14.29 -18.08 3.46
C SER A 191 15.12 -16.80 3.33
N ILE A 192 14.58 -15.66 3.77
CA ILE A 192 15.26 -14.37 3.70
C ILE A 192 16.36 -14.25 4.78
N ILE A 193 16.19 -14.90 5.93
CA ILE A 193 17.24 -15.01 6.96
C ILE A 193 18.43 -15.81 6.42
N LYS A 194 18.16 -16.92 5.73
CA LYS A 194 19.22 -17.73 5.11
C LYS A 194 19.99 -16.92 4.08
N PHE A 195 19.27 -16.19 3.21
CA PHE A 195 19.89 -15.26 2.26
C PHE A 195 20.80 -14.23 2.96
N ALA A 196 20.32 -13.58 4.02
CA ALA A 196 21.12 -12.61 4.77
C ALA A 196 22.43 -13.20 5.33
N LYS A 197 22.36 -14.43 5.84
CA LYS A 197 23.55 -15.15 6.36
C LYS A 197 24.53 -15.51 5.25
N GLU A 198 24.05 -15.83 4.05
CA GLU A 198 24.89 -16.06 2.87
C GLU A 198 25.64 -14.80 2.42
N GLN A 199 25.06 -13.61 2.65
CA GLN A 199 25.74 -12.32 2.47
C GLN A 199 26.73 -11.97 3.61
N GLY A 200 26.86 -12.84 4.63
CA GLY A 200 27.72 -12.59 5.78
C GLY A 200 27.13 -11.67 6.84
N TRP A 201 25.83 -11.36 6.77
CA TRP A 201 25.15 -10.55 7.78
C TRP A 201 24.68 -11.39 8.97
N THR A 202 24.48 -10.71 10.10
CA THR A 202 24.04 -11.33 11.35
C THR A 202 22.55 -11.12 11.55
N VAL A 203 21.82 -12.22 11.79
CA VAL A 203 20.39 -12.19 12.17
C VAL A 203 20.19 -13.06 13.39
N GLU A 204 19.75 -12.44 14.49
CA GLU A 204 19.56 -13.09 15.78
C GLU A 204 18.13 -12.94 16.27
N THR A 205 17.57 -13.99 16.85
CA THR A 205 16.23 -13.94 17.46
C THR A 205 16.30 -13.26 18.82
N THR A 206 15.46 -12.25 19.04
CA THR A 206 15.36 -11.52 20.31
C THR A 206 14.14 -11.98 21.09
N LYS A 207 14.30 -12.21 22.40
CA LYS A 207 13.20 -12.56 23.31
C LYS A 207 12.45 -11.33 23.80
#